data_AF-A0AAU0T124-F1
#
_entry.id   AF-A0AAU0T124-F1
#
_cell.length_a   1.000
_cell.length_b   1.000
_cell.length_c   1.000
_cell.angle_alpha   90.00
_cell.angle_beta   90.00
_cell.angle_gamma   90.00
#
_symmetry.space_group_name_H-M   'P 1'
#
loop_
_entity.id
_entity.type
_entity.pdbx_description
1 polymer ?
#
loop_
_entity_poly.entity_id
_entity_poly.type
_entity_poly.pdbx_seq_one_letter_code
_entity_poly.pdbx_strand_id
1 'polypeptide(L)'
;MTKGSQANVAEIHNQVLMMLGHEIFDSELSRRVLVDHAFIVAGGEITKAARNWIGNKLDQSKRSQILFMDREDIVNLFVVSPLPAPQMPRASYDPVFDDPIPF
;
A
#
# COMPACT_ATOMS: atom_id res chain seq x y z
N MET A 1 1.72 -22.24 -11.25
CA MET A 1 2.68 -21.12 -11.17
C MET A 1 1.89 -19.81 -11.15
N THR A 2 1.38 -19.41 -9.99
CA THR A 2 0.85 -18.05 -9.80
C THR A 2 2.04 -17.11 -9.94
N LYS A 3 2.04 -16.22 -10.94
CA LYS A 3 3.11 -15.21 -11.09
C LYS A 3 3.23 -14.50 -9.74
N GLY A 4 4.35 -14.68 -9.06
CA GLY A 4 4.68 -13.90 -7.88
C GLY A 4 4.56 -12.43 -8.27
N SER A 5 3.75 -11.70 -7.54
CA SER A 5 3.42 -10.29 -7.74
C SER A 5 4.64 -9.38 -7.50
N GLN A 6 5.70 -9.58 -8.28
CA GLN A 6 6.82 -8.63 -8.34
C GLN A 6 6.35 -7.47 -9.22
N ALA A 7 5.60 -6.54 -8.62
CA ALA A 7 5.27 -5.27 -9.27
C ALA A 7 6.59 -4.61 -9.71
N ASN A 8 6.69 -4.24 -10.98
CA ASN A 8 7.90 -3.67 -11.52
C ASN A 8 8.16 -2.30 -10.87
N VAL A 9 9.28 -2.15 -10.14
CA VAL A 9 9.64 -0.89 -9.47
C VAL A 9 9.71 0.28 -10.46
N ALA A 10 10.07 0.02 -11.73
CA ALA A 10 10.09 1.05 -12.77
C ALA A 10 8.68 1.55 -13.14
N GLU A 11 7.68 0.68 -13.09
CA GLU A 11 6.29 1.06 -13.32
C GLU A 11 5.78 1.95 -12.20
N ILE A 12 6.03 1.56 -10.94
CA ILE A 12 5.68 2.35 -9.75
C ILE A 12 6.34 3.73 -9.81
N HIS A 13 7.63 3.80 -10.15
CA HIS A 13 8.33 5.07 -10.33
C HIS A 13 7.64 5.97 -11.36
N ASN A 14 7.28 5.42 -12.52
CA ASN A 14 6.63 6.21 -13.57
C ASN A 14 5.24 6.69 -13.15
N GLN A 15 4.47 5.85 -12.44
CA GLN A 15 3.17 6.25 -11.89
C GLN A 15 3.33 7.41 -10.90
N VAL A 16 4.27 7.31 -9.96
CA VAL A 16 4.54 8.37 -8.99
C VAL A 16 5.03 9.64 -9.67
N LEU A 17 5.89 9.52 -10.68
CA LEU A 17 6.36 10.66 -11.47
C LEU A 17 5.21 11.37 -12.18
N MET A 18 4.27 10.62 -12.75
CA MET A 18 3.07 11.17 -13.38
C MET A 18 2.16 11.86 -12.35
N MET A 19 1.97 11.27 -11.17
CA MET A 19 1.17 11.87 -10.09
C MET A 19 1.76 13.20 -9.62
N LEU A 20 3.07 13.26 -9.37
CA LEU A 20 3.75 14.49 -8.90
C LEU A 20 3.91 15.55 -10.00
N GLY A 21 3.78 15.17 -11.27
CA GLY A 21 3.91 16.07 -12.42
C GLY A 21 2.57 16.60 -12.95
N HIS A 22 1.45 16.04 -12.52
CA HIS A 22 0.14 16.33 -13.08
C HIS A 22 -0.71 17.16 -12.11
N GLU A 23 -1.29 18.24 -12.60
CA GLU A 23 -2.21 19.07 -11.82
C GLU A 23 -3.56 18.38 -11.65
N ILE A 24 -4.06 18.35 -10.42
CA ILE A 24 -5.42 17.91 -10.09
C ILE A 24 -6.31 19.13 -9.86
N PHE A 25 -7.60 18.99 -10.14
CA PHE A 25 -8.57 20.03 -9.81
C PHE A 25 -9.02 19.88 -8.36
N ASP A 26 -8.81 20.91 -7.57
CA ASP A 26 -9.30 21.00 -6.19
C ASP A 26 -10.65 21.72 -6.19
N SER A 27 -11.71 20.99 -5.83
CA SER A 27 -13.07 21.52 -5.75
C SER A 27 -13.28 22.50 -4.60
N GLU A 28 -12.50 22.39 -3.53
CA GLU A 28 -12.61 23.25 -2.35
C GLU A 28 -12.03 24.63 -2.64
N LEU A 29 -10.88 24.67 -3.34
CA LEU A 29 -10.21 25.91 -3.75
C LEU A 29 -10.60 26.40 -5.15
N SER A 30 -11.40 25.62 -5.88
CA SER A 30 -11.83 25.89 -7.27
C SER A 30 -10.67 26.24 -8.22
N ARG A 31 -9.53 25.57 -8.08
CA ARG A 31 -8.33 25.79 -8.89
C ARG A 31 -7.56 24.50 -9.15
N ARG A 32 -6.65 24.53 -10.11
CA ARG A 32 -5.70 23.43 -10.34
C ARG A 32 -4.52 23.54 -9.39
N VAL A 33 -4.16 22.43 -8.76
CA VAL A 33 -3.05 22.32 -7.80
C VAL A 33 -2.21 21.08 -8.12
N LEU A 34 -0.93 21.11 -7.76
CA LEU A 34 -0.06 19.93 -7.83
C LEU A 34 -0.31 19.03 -6.62
N VAL A 35 0.04 17.75 -6.78
CA VAL A 35 0.03 16.80 -5.66
C VAL A 35 1.17 17.14 -4.70
N ASP A 36 0.86 17.27 -3.41
CA ASP A 36 1.86 17.58 -2.38
C ASP A 36 2.73 16.35 -2.06
N HIS A 37 2.12 15.19 -1.87
CA HIS A 37 2.80 13.96 -1.46
C HIS A 37 2.20 12.71 -2.11
N ALA A 38 3.04 11.70 -2.34
CA ALA A 38 2.63 10.39 -2.82
C ALA A 38 2.98 9.30 -1.79
N PHE A 39 2.03 8.42 -1.50
CA PHE A 39 2.24 7.26 -0.62
C PHE A 39 2.41 6.00 -1.46
N ILE A 40 3.50 5.27 -1.22
CA ILE A 40 3.73 3.95 -1.80
C ILE A 40 3.47 2.93 -0.70
N VAL A 41 2.36 2.21 -0.83
CA VAL A 41 1.89 1.24 0.17
C VAL A 41 2.08 -0.19 -0.36
N ALA A 42 2.67 -1.06 0.46
CA ALA A 42 2.79 -2.48 0.13
C ALA A 42 2.30 -3.35 1.29
N GLY A 43 1.53 -4.40 0.98
CA GLY A 43 1.15 -5.42 1.97
C GLY A 43 2.29 -6.36 2.38
N GLY A 44 3.43 -6.28 1.70
CA GLY A 44 4.67 -6.97 2.03
C GLY A 44 5.78 -5.98 2.37
N GLU A 45 7.03 -6.45 2.31
CA GLU A 45 8.19 -5.60 2.53
C GLU A 45 8.52 -4.76 1.29
N ILE A 46 8.75 -3.46 1.47
CA ILE A 46 9.40 -2.63 0.45
C ILE A 46 10.91 -2.69 0.70
N THR A 47 11.64 -3.41 -0.15
CA THR A 47 13.09 -3.61 0.06
C THR A 47 13.86 -2.27 0.09
N LYS A 48 14.94 -2.21 0.87
CA LYS A 48 15.84 -1.04 0.92
C LYS A 48 16.40 -0.67 -0.47
N ALA A 49 16.68 -1.68 -1.30
CA ALA A 49 17.14 -1.46 -2.67
C ALA A 49 16.09 -0.75 -3.52
N ALA A 50 14.81 -1.13 -3.43
CA ALA A 50 13.72 -0.46 -4.13
C ALA A 50 13.54 0.99 -3.66
N ARG A 51 13.54 1.24 -2.34
CA ARG A 51 13.44 2.60 -1.78
C ARG A 51 14.58 3.50 -2.27
N ASN A 52 15.81 2.99 -2.26
CA ASN A 52 16.97 3.72 -2.76
C ASN A 52 16.91 3.95 -4.28
N TRP A 53 16.46 2.95 -5.05
CA TRP A 53 16.35 3.07 -6.50
C TRP A 53 15.33 4.15 -6.89
N ILE A 54 14.14 4.14 -6.29
CA ILE A 54 13.11 5.17 -6.52
C ILE A 54 13.63 6.54 -6.08
N GLY A 55 14.19 6.63 -4.86
CA GLY A 55 14.67 7.89 -4.31
C GLY A 55 15.84 8.51 -5.08
N ASN A 56 16.70 7.71 -5.70
CA ASN A 56 17.84 8.21 -6.49
C ASN A 56 17.47 8.60 -7.92
N LYS A 57 16.34 8.10 -8.43
CA LYS A 57 15.84 8.45 -9.77
C LYS A 57 15.03 9.74 -9.78
N LEU A 58 14.58 10.20 -8.62
CA LEU A 58 13.88 11.46 -8.44
C LEU A 58 14.83 12.58 -8.03
N ASP A 59 14.47 13.81 -8.42
CA ASP A 59 15.16 15.00 -7.91
C ASP A 59 14.96 15.17 -6.40
N GLN A 60 15.82 15.97 -5.77
CA GLN A 60 15.81 16.14 -4.31
C GLN A 60 14.47 16.65 -3.77
N SER A 61 13.76 17.51 -4.52
CA SER A 61 12.46 18.07 -4.15
C SER A 61 11.32 17.05 -4.20
N LYS A 62 11.25 16.24 -5.25
CA LYS A 62 10.24 15.19 -5.44
C LYS A 62 10.50 14.01 -4.51
N ARG A 63 11.76 13.76 -4.13
CA ARG A 63 12.12 12.71 -3.18
C ARG A 63 11.50 12.95 -1.80
N SER A 64 11.47 14.19 -1.31
CA SER A 64 10.83 14.52 -0.02
C SER A 64 9.31 14.39 -0.03
N GLN A 65 8.69 14.32 -1.21
CA GLN A 65 7.24 14.19 -1.37
C GLN A 65 6.77 12.73 -1.30
N ILE A 66 7.67 11.75 -1.21
CA ILE A 66 7.30 10.34 -1.21
C ILE A 66 7.43 9.73 0.17
N LEU A 67 6.35 9.09 0.62
CA LEU A 67 6.31 8.29 1.83
C LEU A 67 6.13 6.82 1.49
N PHE A 68 6.95 5.97 2.10
CA PHE A 68 6.84 4.52 1.98
C PHE A 68 6.12 3.98 3.21
N MET A 69 5.19 3.07 2.98
CA MET A 69 4.47 2.35 4.03
C MET A 69 4.47 0.87 3.66
N ASP A 70 5.17 0.06 4.45
CA ASP A 70 5.18 -1.39 4.26
C ASP A 70 4.22 -2.08 5.23
N ARG A 71 4.23 -3.42 5.20
CA ARG A 71 3.40 -4.24 6.09
C ARG A 71 3.54 -3.85 7.56
N GLU A 72 4.75 -3.58 8.02
CA GLU A 72 5.05 -3.34 9.43
C GLU A 72 4.47 -1.99 9.85
N ASP A 73 4.62 -0.98 9.00
CA ASP A 73 3.99 0.33 9.18
C ASP A 73 2.46 0.25 9.25
N ILE A 74 1.84 -0.56 8.37
CA ILE A 74 0.37 -0.77 8.36
C ILE A 74 -0.10 -1.43 9.66
N VAL A 75 0.60 -2.46 10.15
CA VAL A 75 0.24 -3.15 11.40
C VAL A 75 0.42 -2.22 12.60
N ASN A 76 1.49 -1.43 12.62
CA ASN A 76 1.73 -0.44 13.67
C ASN A 76 0.64 0.64 13.70
N LEU A 77 0.15 1.07 12.53
CA LEU A 77 -0.96 2.01 12.44
C LEU A 77 -2.23 1.45 13.09
N PHE A 78 -2.52 0.15 12.94
CA PHE A 78 -3.69 -0.50 13.53
C PHE A 78 -3.63 -0.54 15.07
N VAL A 79 -2.44 -0.63 15.66
CA VAL A 79 -2.26 -0.59 17.13
C VAL A 79 -2.69 0.77 17.68
N VAL A 80 -2.37 1.86 16.96
CA VAL A 80 -2.67 3.23 17.38
C VAL A 80 -4.08 3.67 16.99
N SER A 81 -4.55 3.21 15.83
CA SER A 81 -5.87 3.52 15.26
C SER A 81 -6.60 2.21 14.93
N PRO A 82 -7.22 1.57 15.93
CA PRO A 82 -7.91 0.30 15.73
C PRO A 82 -9.14 0.53 14.85
N LEU A 83 -9.11 -0.05 13.66
CA LEU A 83 -10.30 -0.13 12.80
C LEU A 83 -11.16 -1.31 13.26
N PRO A 84 -12.50 -1.20 13.22
CA PRO A 84 -13.36 -2.35 13.47
C PRO A 84 -12.99 -3.45 12.47
N ALA A 85 -12.63 -4.62 12.98
CA ALA A 85 -12.33 -5.75 12.11
C ALA A 85 -13.55 -6.01 11.22
N PRO A 86 -13.36 -6.25 9.91
CA PRO A 86 -14.48 -6.65 9.06
C PRO A 86 -15.11 -7.88 9.69
N GLN A 87 -16.42 -7.83 9.94
CA GLN A 87 -17.16 -8.98 10.43
C GLN A 87 -17.15 -10.02 9.31
N MET A 88 -16.12 -10.88 9.29
CA MET A 88 -16.17 -12.06 8.46
C MET A 88 -17.37 -12.87 8.93
N PRO A 89 -18.24 -13.34 8.03
CA PRO A 89 -19.23 -14.34 8.39
C PRO A 89 -18.48 -15.45 9.11
N ARG A 90 -18.81 -15.68 10.39
CA ARG A 90 -18.34 -16.89 11.06
C ARG A 90 -18.76 -18.02 10.14
N ALA A 91 -17.81 -18.81 9.65
CA ALA A 91 -18.14 -20.05 8.97
C ALA A 91 -19.16 -20.76 9.87
N SER A 92 -20.34 -21.04 9.33
CA SER A 92 -21.33 -21.83 10.05
C SER A 92 -20.61 -23.12 10.46
N TYR A 93 -20.53 -23.35 11.76
CA TYR A 93 -20.09 -24.63 12.28
C TYR A 93 -21.07 -25.67 11.74
N ASP A 94 -20.63 -26.51 10.80
CA ASP A 94 -21.36 -27.69 10.36
C ASP A 94 -21.02 -28.82 11.33
N PRO A 95 -21.93 -29.23 12.24
CA PRO A 95 -21.67 -30.27 13.23
C PRO A 95 -21.48 -31.66 12.61
N VAL A 96 -21.66 -31.81 11.29
CA VAL A 96 -21.75 -33.09 10.59
C VAL A 96 -20.37 -33.69 10.31
N PHE A 97 -19.28 -32.92 10.40
CA PHE A 97 -17.91 -33.41 10.16
C PHE A 97 -17.14 -33.78 11.42
N ASP A 98 -17.78 -33.76 12.59
CA ASP A 98 -17.20 -34.16 13.89
C ASP A 98 -17.53 -35.64 14.20
N ASP A 99 -17.38 -36.53 13.20
CA ASP A 99 -17.37 -37.96 13.47
C ASP A 99 -16.19 -38.26 14.40
N PRO A 100 -16.39 -38.97 15.52
CA PRO A 100 -15.31 -39.27 16.45
C PRO A 100 -14.21 -40.03 15.71
N ILE A 101 -13.02 -39.45 15.70
CA ILE A 101 -11.80 -40.05 15.16
C ILE A 101 -11.69 -41.47 15.78
N PRO A 102 -11.72 -42.55 14.97
CA PRO A 102 -11.60 -43.89 15.51
C PRO A 102 -10.19 -44.07 16.09
N PHE A 103 -10.12 -44.51 17.35
CA PHE A 103 -8.87 -44.92 18.00
C PHE A 103 -8.28 -46.16 17.32
#